data_AF-A0A2L2YCJ7-F1
#
_entry.id   AF-A0A2L2YCJ7-F1
#
_cell.length_a   1.000
_cell.length_b   1.000
_cell.length_c   1.000
_cell.angle_alpha   90.00
_cell.angle_beta   90.00
_cell.angle_gamma   90.00
#
_symmetry.space_group_name_H-M   'P 1'
#
loop_
_entity.id
_entity.type
_entity.pdbx_description
1 polymer ?
#
loop_
_entity_poly.entity_id
_entity_poly.type
_entity_poly.pdbx_seq_one_letter_code
_entity_poly.pdbx_strand_id
1 'polypeptide(L)'
;MSVSRVSKKRFVMGEGPLWDNRSQRLYFVDIDAGETCRLNPSTGETEIVVHSGGFTSVAIPFQSDPSTLLIASKRHIKKLNFYTLHSALLTQVDYA
;
A
#
# COMPACT_ATOMS: atom_id res chain seq x y z
N MET A 1 22.62 -10.74 15.23
CA MET A 1 21.32 -10.22 14.76
C MET A 1 21.23 -8.77 15.19
N SER A 2 20.87 -7.86 14.29
CA SER A 2 20.64 -6.45 14.61
C SER A 2 19.21 -6.06 14.22
N VAL A 3 18.66 -5.09 14.95
CA VAL A 3 17.35 -4.49 14.66
C VAL A 3 17.58 -3.00 14.53
N SER A 4 17.06 -2.39 13.47
CA SER A 4 17.17 -0.96 13.24
C SER A 4 15.86 -0.39 12.70
N ARG A 5 15.60 0.88 13.02
CA ARG A 5 14.48 1.63 12.44
C ARG A 5 14.85 2.07 11.04
N VAL A 6 14.06 1.66 10.05
CA VAL A 6 14.25 2.06 8.65
C VAL A 6 13.35 3.24 8.27
N SER A 7 12.05 3.18 8.56
CA SER A 7 11.11 4.27 8.24
C SER A 7 11.36 5.52 9.10
N LYS A 8 11.24 6.70 8.47
CA LYS A 8 11.20 8.00 9.17
C LYS A 8 9.83 8.31 9.78
N LYS A 9 8.74 7.77 9.20
CA LYS A 9 7.35 7.96 9.66
C LYS A 9 6.94 6.89 10.66
N ARG A 10 6.10 7.28 11.63
CA ARG A 10 5.30 6.36 12.46
C ARG A 10 3.90 6.21 11.87
N PHE A 11 3.38 4.99 11.91
CA PHE A 11 2.06 4.63 11.39
C PHE A 11 1.11 4.36 12.56
N VAL A 12 -0.19 4.55 12.35
CA VAL A 12 -1.21 4.28 13.36
C VAL A 12 -1.36 2.76 13.53
N MET A 13 -1.60 2.06 12.41
CA MET A 13 -1.68 0.61 12.35
C MET A 13 -1.06 0.11 11.04
N GLY A 14 0.27 -0.01 11.03
CA GLY A 14 1.03 -0.51 9.88
C GLY A 14 0.89 -2.03 9.70
N GLU A 15 0.42 -2.48 8.55
CA GLU A 15 0.09 -3.89 8.29
C GLU A 15 0.33 -4.32 6.84
N GLY A 16 0.29 -5.63 6.61
CA GLY A 16 0.37 -6.23 5.28
C GLY A 16 1.67 -5.94 4.53
N PRO A 17 2.86 -6.14 5.14
CA PRO A 17 4.14 -5.87 4.48
C PRO A 17 4.36 -6.82 3.29
N LEU A 18 4.69 -6.24 2.14
CA LEU A 18 4.99 -6.97 0.92
C LEU A 18 6.23 -6.37 0.24
N TRP A 19 7.27 -7.18 0.13
CA TRP A 19 8.50 -6.80 -0.57
C TRP A 19 8.38 -7.03 -2.07
N ASP A 20 8.66 -6.01 -2.86
CA ASP A 20 8.82 -6.13 -4.31
C ASP A 20 10.30 -6.03 -4.69
N ASN A 21 10.88 -7.17 -5.08
CA ASN A 21 12.30 -7.25 -5.44
C ASN A 21 12.63 -6.45 -6.72
N ARG A 22 11.66 -6.21 -7.59
CA ARG A 22 11.86 -5.49 -8.87
C ARG A 22 12.10 -4.01 -8.63
N SER A 23 11.29 -3.38 -7.78
CA SER A 23 11.40 -1.95 -7.44
C SER A 23 12.29 -1.68 -6.23
N GLN A 24 12.70 -2.73 -5.48
CA GLN A 24 13.38 -2.60 -4.19
C GLN A 24 12.58 -1.71 -3.24
N ARG A 25 11.28 -1.99 -3.13
CA ARG A 25 10.34 -1.26 -2.27
C ARG A 25 9.57 -2.21 -1.38
N LEU A 26 9.27 -1.73 -0.18
CA LEU A 26 8.33 -2.37 0.73
C LEU A 26 6.98 -1.67 0.61
N TYR A 27 5.96 -2.42 0.19
CA TYR A 27 4.58 -1.97 0.16
C TYR A 27 3.88 -2.44 1.44
N PHE A 28 3.01 -1.60 1.98
CA PHE A 28 2.20 -1.90 3.17
C PHE A 28 1.04 -0.91 3.25
N VAL A 29 0.19 -1.07 4.26
CA VAL A 29 -0.91 -0.16 4.54
C VAL A 29 -0.77 0.42 5.94
N ASP A 30 -1.27 1.64 6.14
CA ASP A 30 -1.66 2.12 7.47
C ASP A 30 -3.18 2.04 7.53
N ILE A 31 -3.69 0.97 8.18
CA ILE A 31 -5.10 0.59 8.09
C ILE A 31 -5.96 1.74 8.61
N ASP A 32 -5.71 2.16 9.84
CA ASP A 32 -6.52 3.16 10.54
C ASP A 32 -6.38 4.56 9.94
N ALA A 33 -5.22 4.88 9.37
CA ALA A 33 -5.03 6.14 8.63
C ALA A 33 -5.60 6.10 7.21
N GLY A 34 -6.02 4.93 6.71
CA GLY A 34 -6.52 4.76 5.33
C GLY A 34 -5.44 5.02 4.28
N GLU A 35 -4.20 4.64 4.56
CA GLU A 35 -3.06 4.91 3.68
C GLU A 35 -2.55 3.64 2.99
N THR A 36 -2.16 3.77 1.72
CA THR A 36 -1.23 2.83 1.09
C THR A 36 0.16 3.43 1.05
N CYS A 37 1.14 2.67 1.52
CA CYS A 37 2.50 3.12 1.74
C CYS A 37 3.49 2.35 0.85
N ARG A 38 4.50 3.07 0.36
CA ARG A 38 5.64 2.51 -0.38
C ARG A 38 6.94 3.07 0.21
N LEU A 39 7.62 2.25 1.00
CA LEU A 39 8.88 2.60 1.66
C LEU A 39 10.07 2.27 0.74
N ASN A 40 10.95 3.25 0.59
CA ASN A 40 12.31 3.03 0.11
C ASN A 40 13.24 2.77 1.30
N PRO A 41 13.70 1.52 1.52
CA PRO A 41 14.52 1.20 2.69
C PRO A 41 15.92 1.83 2.64
N SER A 42 16.44 2.21 1.47
CA SER A 42 17.78 2.83 1.37
C SER A 42 17.79 4.28 1.84
N THR A 43 16.66 4.98 1.77
CA THR A 43 16.52 6.38 2.20
C THR A 43 15.69 6.55 3.47
N GLY A 44 14.89 5.54 3.81
CA GLY A 44 13.90 5.59 4.90
C GLY A 44 12.65 6.42 4.57
N GLU A 45 12.54 6.91 3.33
CA GLU A 45 11.40 7.71 2.86
C GLU A 45 10.22 6.82 2.50
N THR A 46 9.01 7.22 2.91
CA THR A 46 7.76 6.53 2.58
C THR A 46 6.88 7.42 1.73
N GLU A 47 6.55 6.96 0.53
CA GLU A 47 5.55 7.56 -0.33
C GLU A 47 4.16 7.05 0.07
N ILE A 48 3.16 7.93 0.06
CA ILE A 48 1.86 7.66 0.66
C ILE A 48 0.74 8.08 -0.27
N VAL A 49 -0.25 7.21 -0.42
CA VAL A 49 -1.54 7.52 -1.02
C VAL A 49 -2.62 7.41 0.03
N VAL A 50 -3.36 8.49 0.27
CA VAL A 50 -4.47 8.54 1.23
C VAL A 50 -5.78 8.22 0.52
N HIS A 51 -6.58 7.32 1.08
CA HIS A 51 -7.85 6.90 0.51
C HIS A 51 -9.03 7.58 1.21
N SER A 52 -9.87 8.26 0.44
CA SER A 52 -11.13 8.88 0.94
C SER A 52 -12.16 7.85 1.47
N GLY A 53 -11.94 6.57 1.19
CA GLY A 53 -12.85 5.47 1.56
C GLY A 53 -12.68 4.93 2.98
N GLY A 54 -11.69 5.39 3.76
CA GLY A 54 -11.34 4.84 5.08
C GLY A 54 -10.35 3.67 5.00
N PHE A 55 -10.49 2.68 5.88
CA PHE A 55 -9.55 1.57 6.05
C PHE A 55 -9.13 0.89 4.73
N THR A 56 -7.83 0.63 4.59
CA THR A 56 -7.24 -0.13 3.48
C THR A 56 -6.47 -1.30 4.08
N SER A 57 -6.74 -2.53 3.65
CA SER A 57 -6.23 -3.74 4.33
C SER A 57 -5.08 -4.44 3.62
N VAL A 58 -4.92 -4.22 2.30
CA VAL A 58 -3.85 -4.84 1.53
C VAL A 58 -3.45 -3.97 0.35
N ALA A 59 -2.18 -4.06 -0.03
CA ALA A 59 -1.62 -3.41 -1.20
C ALA A 59 -0.65 -4.37 -1.92
N ILE A 60 -1.01 -4.80 -3.13
CA ILE A 60 -0.25 -5.80 -3.90
C ILE A 60 0.16 -5.19 -5.24
N PRO A 61 1.44 -4.96 -5.51
CA PRO A 61 1.91 -4.47 -6.80
C PRO A 61 1.64 -5.52 -7.90
N PHE A 62 1.27 -5.05 -9.09
CA PHE A 62 1.02 -5.92 -10.23
C PHE A 62 2.33 -6.54 -10.72
N GLN A 63 2.24 -7.78 -11.20
CA GLN A 63 3.39 -8.48 -11.77
C GLN A 63 3.88 -7.84 -13.08
N SER A 64 3.02 -7.19 -13.84
CA SER A 64 3.40 -6.48 -15.07
C SER A 64 4.00 -5.09 -14.79
N ASP A 65 3.59 -4.45 -13.70
CA ASP A 65 3.94 -3.05 -13.40
C ASP A 65 3.85 -2.77 -11.88
N PRO A 66 4.98 -2.59 -11.17
CA PRO A 66 4.99 -2.27 -9.74
C PRO A 66 4.39 -0.91 -9.36
N SER A 67 4.16 -0.04 -10.34
CA SER A 67 3.49 1.24 -10.10
C SER A 67 1.98 1.11 -9.95
N THR A 68 1.41 0.00 -10.45
CA THR A 68 -0.01 -0.30 -10.33
C THR A 68 -0.21 -1.37 -9.26
N LEU A 69 -1.11 -1.12 -8.33
CA LEU A 69 -1.38 -1.96 -7.17
C LEU A 69 -2.84 -2.40 -7.18
N LEU A 70 -3.09 -3.62 -6.71
CA LEU A 70 -4.38 -4.04 -6.22
C LEU A 70 -4.47 -3.61 -4.76
N ILE A 71 -5.51 -2.86 -4.43
CA ILE A 71 -5.82 -2.49 -3.05
C ILE A 71 -7.21 -2.99 -2.67
N ALA A 72 -7.38 -3.34 -1.40
CA ALA A 72 -8.69 -3.61 -0.82
C ALA A 72 -9.05 -2.51 0.17
N SER A 73 -10.21 -1.88 -0.02
CA SER A 73 -10.75 -0.87 0.88
C SER A 73 -12.24 -1.10 1.11
N LYS A 74 -12.61 -1.31 2.38
CA LYS A 74 -13.95 -1.77 2.78
C LYS A 74 -14.36 -3.03 2.00
N ARG A 75 -15.39 -2.91 1.16
CA ARG A 75 -15.91 -3.99 0.30
C ARG A 75 -15.42 -3.90 -1.15
N HIS A 76 -14.47 -3.03 -1.46
CA HIS A 76 -14.04 -2.79 -2.82
C HIS A 76 -12.62 -3.30 -3.05
N ILE A 77 -12.43 -4.01 -4.15
CA ILE A 77 -11.12 -4.28 -4.73
C ILE A 77 -10.91 -3.26 -5.84
N LYS A 78 -9.80 -2.53 -5.79
CA LYS A 78 -9.48 -1.45 -6.73
C LYS A 78 -8.09 -1.64 -7.31
N LYS A 79 -7.89 -1.12 -8.52
CA LYS A 79 -6.55 -0.75 -9.02
C LYS A 79 -6.20 0.63 -8.50
N LEU A 80 -4.97 0.82 -8.06
CA LEU A 80 -4.36 2.10 -7.72
C LEU A 80 -3.07 2.25 -8.51
N ASN A 81 -2.87 3.34 -9.22
CA ASN A 81 -1.56 3.69 -9.75
C ASN A 81 -0.87 4.69 -8.81
N PHE A 82 0.32 4.34 -8.32
CA PHE A 82 1.03 5.05 -7.27
C PHE A 82 1.58 6.42 -7.71
N TYR A 83 1.82 6.61 -9.00
CA TYR A 83 2.38 7.86 -9.53
C TYR A 83 1.27 8.84 -9.92
N THR A 84 0.24 8.35 -10.62
CA THR A 84 -0.88 9.18 -11.08
C THR A 84 -1.94 9.38 -9.99
N LEU A 85 -1.87 8.61 -8.91
CA LEU A 85 -2.87 8.56 -7.83
C LEU A 85 -4.27 8.15 -8.30
N HIS A 86 -4.40 7.71 -9.55
CA HIS A 86 -5.66 7.28 -10.13
C HIS A 86 -6.06 5.91 -9.55
N SER A 87 -7.32 5.80 -9.12
CA SER A 87 -7.90 4.54 -8.65
C SER A 87 -9.14 4.15 -9.46
N ALA A 88 -9.25 2.87 -9.78
CA ALA A 88 -10.37 2.32 -10.54
C ALA A 88 -10.95 1.09 -9.81
N LEU A 89 -12.26 1.01 -9.68
CA LEU A 89 -12.94 -0.16 -9.11
C LEU A 89 -12.73 -1.39 -10.01
N LEU A 90 -12.36 -2.52 -9.42
CA LEU A 90 -12.32 -3.81 -10.09
C LEU A 90 -13.57 -4.63 -9.79
N THR A 91 -13.90 -4.74 -8.51
CA THR A 91 -15.13 -5.41 -8.07
C THR A 91 -15.52 -4.94 -6.68
N GLN A 92 -16.80 -5.09 -6.36
CA GLN A 92 -17.29 -5.07 -5.00
C GLN A 92 -17.45 -6.52 -4.51
N VAL A 93 -17.13 -6.77 -3.25
CA VAL A 93 -17.37 -8.04 -2.56
C VAL A 93 -18.64 -7.88 -1.75
N ASP A 94 -19.72 -8.47 -2.24
CA ASP A 94 -21.00 -8.53 -1.54
C ASP A 94 -21.13 -9.86 -0.79
N TYR A 95 -21.90 -9.86 0.29
CA TYR A 95 -22.29 -11.10 0.94
C TYR A 95 -23.24 -11.86 0.00
N ALA A 96 -22.97 -13.15 -0.19
CA ALA A 96 -23.87 -14.06 -0.91
C ALA A 96 -25.15 -14.33 -0.12
#